data_AF-X6PEM8-F1
#
_entry.id   AF-X6PEM8-F1
#
_cell.length_a   1.000
_cell.length_b   1.000
_cell.length_c   1.000
_cell.angle_alpha   90.00
_cell.angle_beta   90.00
_cell.angle_gamma   90.00
#
_symmetry.space_group_name_H-M   'P 1'
#
loop_
_entity.id
_entity.type
_entity.pdbx_description
1 polymer ?
#
loop_
_entity_poly.entity_id
_entity_poly.type
_entity_poly.pdbx_seq_one_letter_code
_entity_poly.pdbx_strand_id
1 'polypeptide(L)'
;MGNQNKTHFQILKELPTPLDESQCVPHKHELLICGGYEQRACYSYHTLKNEYKFICEYPSHVKLYGHCVVKLDNKNKNSNQITLLSFGGSKHVKRHTLVMKYISVWSNISNKSNEFNNYNKWISFTDKHNRPIIIGKSDTDYYGVRAVIGGSKNHLLFITYYYNNISVFDLNTLQFIKHDSLPTNGYYIRHHCFVLKSVNGQGQEMMEINNQNYQMLLFCFSTDLLIEYDEDNNFFQFQQLHVSKNIAPLYRYAYVYINDIILFFGGCNWNGNEWIFSKAVHKYSIQKNKWMTFKNTLPSPLKDCVAILSEDDNHIHIIGGKDDKETTVSTHMKTKVRIWDLSQLVMICLLLFILKHKWYEIIDNNK
;
A
#
# COMPACT_ATOMS: atom_id res chain seq x y z
N MET A 1 41.33 6.94 5.58
CA MET A 1 40.59 5.66 5.70
C MET A 1 39.11 5.99 5.78
N GLY A 2 38.41 5.89 4.64
CA GLY A 2 37.02 6.33 4.54
C GLY A 2 36.07 5.30 5.15
N ASN A 3 35.28 5.73 6.13
CA ASN A 3 34.05 5.04 6.53
C ASN A 3 33.12 5.01 5.30
N GLN A 4 33.17 3.95 4.51
CA GLN A 4 32.08 3.63 3.59
C GLN A 4 30.85 3.34 4.47
N ASN A 5 29.99 4.34 4.64
CA ASN A 5 28.62 4.13 5.08
C ASN A 5 27.97 3.15 4.10
N LYS A 6 28.00 1.85 4.42
CA LYS A 6 27.26 0.83 3.67
C LYS A 6 25.78 1.14 3.85
N THR A 7 25.20 1.84 2.89
CA THR A 7 23.76 2.09 2.84
C THR A 7 23.03 0.75 2.70
N HIS A 8 22.03 0.50 3.55
CA HIS A 8 21.19 -0.71 3.46
C HIS A 8 20.17 -0.67 2.29
N PHE A 9 20.24 0.39 1.50
CA PHE A 9 19.44 0.61 0.31
C PHE A 9 20.31 0.40 -0.93
N GLN A 10 19.79 -0.40 -1.85
CA GLN A 10 20.32 -0.56 -3.20
C GLN A 10 19.53 0.34 -4.14
N ILE A 11 20.21 1.26 -4.82
CA ILE A 11 19.62 2.08 -5.87
C ILE A 11 19.37 1.20 -7.10
N LEU A 12 18.20 1.35 -7.71
CA LEU A 12 17.74 0.60 -8.89
C LEU A 12 17.64 1.53 -10.10
N LYS A 13 17.15 0.99 -11.23
CA LYS A 13 16.88 1.79 -12.42
C LYS A 13 15.88 2.89 -12.08
N GLU A 14 16.22 4.12 -12.44
CA GLU A 14 15.36 5.28 -12.24
C GLU A 14 14.02 5.14 -12.96
N LEU A 15 12.99 5.75 -12.39
CA LEU A 15 11.69 5.82 -13.01
C LEU A 15 11.77 6.51 -14.38
N PRO A 16 11.00 6.03 -15.38
CA PRO A 16 10.92 6.71 -16.69
C PRO A 16 10.42 8.16 -16.60
N THR A 17 9.69 8.48 -15.54
CA THR A 17 9.18 9.83 -15.24
C THR A 17 9.24 10.04 -13.73
N PRO A 18 9.65 11.22 -13.24
CA PRO A 18 9.54 11.56 -11.82
C PRO A 18 8.09 11.46 -11.35
N LEU A 19 7.86 10.86 -10.19
CA LEU A 19 6.51 10.62 -9.65
C LEU A 19 6.47 10.87 -8.15
N ASP A 20 5.45 11.57 -7.67
CA ASP A 20 5.06 11.65 -6.26
C ASP A 20 3.56 11.32 -6.11
N GLU A 21 3.13 11.00 -4.88
CA GLU A 21 1.78 10.55 -4.56
C GLU A 21 1.30 9.29 -5.33
N SER A 22 2.23 8.62 -6.00
CA SER A 22 1.97 7.43 -6.82
C SER A 22 1.46 6.26 -5.98
N GLN A 23 0.58 5.46 -6.57
CA GLN A 23 0.08 4.22 -5.99
C GLN A 23 0.75 3.03 -6.68
N CYS A 24 1.24 2.08 -5.88
CA CYS A 24 1.88 0.86 -6.37
C CYS A 24 1.12 -0.39 -5.96
N VAL A 25 1.02 -1.36 -6.89
CA VAL A 25 0.39 -2.66 -6.64
C VAL A 25 1.36 -3.78 -7.05
N PRO A 26 1.71 -4.71 -6.14
CA PRO A 26 2.54 -5.85 -6.48
C PRO A 26 1.71 -6.92 -7.20
N HIS A 27 2.33 -7.52 -8.21
CA HIS A 27 1.75 -8.63 -8.98
C HIS A 27 2.84 -9.54 -9.53
N LYS A 28 3.02 -10.72 -8.94
CA LYS A 28 4.11 -11.66 -9.24
C LYS A 28 5.47 -10.97 -9.17
N HIS A 29 6.21 -10.98 -10.28
CA HIS A 29 7.51 -10.32 -10.40
C HIS A 29 7.39 -8.87 -10.90
N GLU A 30 6.23 -8.25 -10.76
CA GLU A 30 5.94 -6.90 -11.24
C GLU A 30 5.50 -5.98 -10.11
N LEU A 31 5.91 -4.71 -10.19
CA LEU A 31 5.36 -3.61 -9.41
C LEU A 31 4.64 -2.68 -10.39
N LEU A 32 3.32 -2.62 -10.30
CA LEU A 32 2.49 -1.75 -11.13
C LEU A 32 2.42 -0.38 -10.49
N ILE A 33 2.86 0.63 -11.21
CA ILE A 33 2.93 2.03 -10.79
C ILE A 33 1.79 2.75 -11.51
N CYS A 34 0.84 3.30 -10.77
CA CYS A 34 -0.44 3.75 -11.30
C CYS A 34 -0.61 5.27 -11.21
N GLY A 35 0.11 6.01 -12.05
CA GLY A 35 0.10 7.47 -12.08
C GLY A 35 0.70 8.10 -10.82
N GLY A 36 0.54 9.42 -10.67
CA GLY A 36 1.00 10.21 -9.53
C GLY A 36 0.44 11.62 -9.62
N TYR A 37 0.86 12.53 -8.73
CA TYR A 37 0.43 13.92 -8.78
C TYR A 37 0.70 14.53 -10.16
N GLU A 38 -0.38 14.91 -10.85
CA GLU A 38 -0.36 15.43 -12.24
C GLU A 38 0.24 14.50 -13.31
N GLN A 39 0.62 13.28 -12.95
CA GLN A 39 1.23 12.29 -13.84
C GLN A 39 0.25 11.16 -14.14
N ARG A 40 -0.10 10.99 -15.42
CA ARG A 40 -1.12 10.03 -15.86
C ARG A 40 -0.56 8.67 -16.26
N ALA A 41 0.73 8.58 -16.56
CA ALA A 41 1.36 7.37 -17.07
C ALA A 41 1.42 6.27 -16.01
N CYS A 42 1.12 5.04 -16.44
CA CYS A 42 1.23 3.83 -15.65
C CYS A 42 2.34 2.94 -16.21
N TYR A 43 3.12 2.34 -15.31
CA TYR A 43 4.27 1.51 -15.67
C TYR A 43 4.24 0.18 -14.91
N SER A 44 4.77 -0.87 -15.51
CA SER A 44 5.11 -2.12 -14.83
C SER A 44 6.62 -2.19 -14.70
N TYR A 45 7.12 -2.26 -13.47
CA TYR A 45 8.52 -2.55 -13.19
C TYR A 45 8.70 -4.04 -12.91
N HIS A 46 9.58 -4.72 -13.64
CA HIS A 46 9.87 -6.13 -13.44
C HIS A 46 11.04 -6.31 -12.47
N THR A 47 10.79 -6.93 -11.31
CA THR A 47 11.74 -7.03 -10.19
C THR A 47 13.00 -7.83 -10.51
N LEU A 48 12.87 -8.90 -11.29
CA LEU A 48 14.01 -9.72 -11.75
C LEU A 48 14.79 -9.08 -12.90
N LYS A 49 14.11 -8.39 -13.83
CA LYS A 49 14.74 -7.80 -15.01
C LYS A 49 15.31 -6.40 -14.75
N ASN A 50 14.88 -5.72 -13.68
CA ASN A 50 15.24 -4.34 -13.36
C ASN A 50 14.90 -3.37 -14.51
N GLU A 51 13.72 -3.56 -15.10
CA GLU A 51 13.26 -2.80 -16.27
C GLU A 51 11.81 -2.35 -16.10
N TYR A 52 11.47 -1.23 -16.74
CA TYR A 52 10.11 -0.72 -16.81
C TYR A 52 9.53 -0.96 -18.19
N LYS A 53 8.22 -1.20 -18.23
CA LYS A 53 7.39 -1.12 -19.44
C LYS A 53 6.20 -0.23 -19.18
N PHE A 54 5.87 0.58 -20.17
CA PHE A 54 4.63 1.35 -20.17
C PHE A 54 3.42 0.42 -20.22
N ILE A 55 2.36 0.76 -19.48
CA ILE A 55 1.08 0.04 -19.48
C ILE A 55 0.07 0.85 -20.27
N CYS A 56 -0.29 2.03 -19.76
CA CYS A 56 -1.24 2.97 -20.34
C CYS A 56 -1.20 4.31 -19.60
N GLU A 57 -2.09 5.23 -19.95
CA GLU A 57 -2.36 6.44 -19.17
C GLU A 57 -3.77 6.42 -18.55
N TYR A 58 -3.94 7.13 -17.45
CA TYR A 58 -5.27 7.59 -17.02
C TYR A 58 -5.92 8.47 -18.09
N PRO A 59 -7.26 8.53 -18.21
CA PRO A 59 -7.93 9.41 -19.15
C PRO A 59 -7.51 10.89 -18.97
N SER A 60 -7.46 11.67 -20.05
CA SER A 60 -6.95 13.05 -20.06
C SER A 60 -7.71 14.02 -19.15
N HIS A 61 -8.98 13.74 -18.88
CA HIS A 61 -9.83 14.56 -18.00
C HIS A 61 -9.66 14.23 -16.51
N VAL A 62 -8.86 13.22 -16.15
CA VAL A 62 -8.63 12.79 -14.77
C VAL A 62 -7.38 13.46 -14.23
N LYS A 63 -7.52 14.12 -13.08
CA LYS A 63 -6.40 14.68 -12.31
C LYS A 63 -6.21 13.85 -11.05
N LEU A 64 -4.99 13.38 -10.83
CA LEU A 64 -4.67 12.44 -9.76
C LEU A 64 -4.04 13.18 -8.58
N TYR A 65 -4.85 13.61 -7.62
CA TYR A 65 -4.37 14.25 -6.40
C TYR A 65 -4.61 13.30 -5.23
N GLY A 66 -3.56 12.65 -4.74
CA GLY A 66 -3.60 11.68 -3.64
C GLY A 66 -4.67 10.59 -3.80
N HIS A 67 -4.86 10.05 -5.02
CA HIS A 67 -5.82 9.00 -5.30
C HIS A 67 -5.45 7.68 -4.62
N CYS A 68 -6.40 6.75 -4.56
CA CYS A 68 -6.17 5.40 -4.09
C CYS A 68 -6.32 4.39 -5.24
N VAL A 69 -5.47 3.37 -5.23
CA VAL A 69 -5.59 2.20 -6.09
C VAL A 69 -5.57 0.95 -5.23
N VAL A 70 -6.57 0.07 -5.40
CA VAL A 70 -6.66 -1.21 -4.71
C VAL A 70 -6.73 -2.36 -5.72
N LYS A 71 -6.14 -3.51 -5.35
CA LYS A 71 -6.21 -4.77 -6.10
C LYS A 71 -7.48 -5.51 -5.69
N LEU A 72 -8.43 -5.66 -6.61
CA LEU A 72 -9.64 -6.47 -6.37
C LEU A 72 -9.28 -7.96 -6.39
N ASP A 73 -9.90 -8.73 -5.50
CA ASP A 73 -9.64 -10.17 -5.41
C ASP A 73 -10.02 -10.87 -6.71
N ASN A 74 -9.15 -11.76 -7.18
CA ASN A 74 -9.34 -12.51 -8.41
C ASN A 74 -9.42 -13.99 -8.06
N LYS A 75 -10.53 -14.65 -8.41
CA LYS A 75 -10.76 -16.07 -8.11
C LYS A 75 -9.66 -17.00 -8.65
N ASN A 76 -8.88 -16.55 -9.65
CA ASN A 76 -7.79 -17.32 -10.24
C ASN A 76 -6.41 -16.73 -9.88
N LYS A 77 -5.85 -17.18 -8.76
CA LYS A 77 -4.54 -16.77 -8.22
C LYS A 77 -3.37 -17.06 -9.16
N ASN A 78 -3.50 -18.05 -10.06
CA ASN A 78 -2.43 -18.42 -10.99
C ASN A 78 -2.42 -17.57 -12.27
N SER A 79 -3.45 -16.76 -12.51
CA SER A 79 -3.53 -15.97 -13.73
C SER A 79 -2.50 -14.83 -13.77
N ASN A 80 -2.03 -14.47 -14.96
CA ASN A 80 -1.24 -13.25 -15.19
C ASN A 80 -2.11 -11.98 -15.16
N GLN A 81 -3.35 -12.09 -14.68
CA GLN A 81 -4.37 -11.06 -14.75
C GLN A 81 -4.82 -10.64 -13.36
N ILE A 82 -5.03 -9.34 -13.19
CA ILE A 82 -5.62 -8.78 -11.97
C ILE A 82 -6.59 -7.67 -12.36
N THR A 83 -7.47 -7.32 -11.44
CA THR A 83 -8.34 -6.16 -11.60
C THR A 83 -7.94 -5.11 -10.57
N LEU A 84 -7.71 -3.89 -11.05
CA LEU A 84 -7.39 -2.74 -10.22
C LEU A 84 -8.57 -1.79 -10.19
N LEU A 85 -8.87 -1.22 -9.02
CA LEU A 85 -9.85 -0.15 -8.84
C LEU A 85 -9.11 1.11 -8.42
N SER A 86 -9.33 2.20 -9.15
CA SER A 86 -8.75 3.52 -8.85
C SER A 86 -9.86 4.53 -8.61
N PHE A 87 -9.76 5.29 -7.53
CA PHE A 87 -10.73 6.35 -7.22
C PHE A 87 -10.09 7.50 -6.45
N GLY A 88 -10.72 8.67 -6.55
CA GLY A 88 -10.23 9.90 -5.92
C GLY A 88 -11.03 11.12 -6.37
N GLY A 89 -10.40 12.29 -6.19
CA GLY A 89 -10.99 13.59 -6.51
C GLY A 89 -11.54 14.32 -5.28
N SER A 90 -12.11 15.49 -5.49
CA SER A 90 -12.62 16.35 -4.43
C SER A 90 -13.67 17.30 -4.98
N LYS A 91 -14.15 18.24 -4.17
CA LYS A 91 -15.00 19.34 -4.65
C LYS A 91 -14.31 20.24 -5.70
N HIS A 92 -12.97 20.22 -5.77
CA HIS A 92 -12.17 21.02 -6.71
C HIS A 92 -11.56 20.20 -7.84
N VAL A 93 -11.54 18.87 -7.70
CA VAL A 93 -10.95 17.94 -8.66
C VAL A 93 -12.01 16.93 -9.06
N LYS A 94 -12.38 16.90 -10.35
CA LYS A 94 -13.41 15.99 -10.86
C LYS A 94 -13.15 14.56 -10.36
N ARG A 95 -14.13 13.99 -9.68
CA ARG A 95 -14.07 12.62 -9.17
C ARG A 95 -13.91 11.62 -10.31
N HIS A 96 -13.17 10.56 -10.03
CA HIS A 96 -13.08 9.40 -10.90
C HIS A 96 -13.28 8.12 -10.09
N THR A 97 -13.81 7.12 -10.75
CA THR A 97 -13.82 5.74 -10.29
C THR A 97 -13.64 4.88 -11.52
N LEU A 98 -12.47 4.26 -11.62
CA LEU A 98 -11.98 3.59 -12.81
C LEU A 98 -11.56 2.17 -12.44
N VAL A 99 -11.77 1.26 -13.37
CA VAL A 99 -11.31 -0.13 -13.26
C VAL A 99 -10.35 -0.42 -14.39
N MET A 100 -9.30 -1.20 -14.10
CA MET A 100 -8.40 -1.74 -15.10
C MET A 100 -8.31 -3.25 -14.94
N LYS A 101 -8.61 -3.97 -16.02
CA LYS A 101 -8.21 -5.38 -16.15
C LYS A 101 -6.76 -5.40 -16.65
N TYR A 102 -5.83 -5.62 -15.75
CA TYR A 102 -4.42 -5.72 -16.09
C TYR A 102 -4.07 -7.13 -16.55
N ILE A 103 -3.29 -7.24 -17.62
CA ILE A 103 -2.57 -8.44 -18.03
C ILE A 103 -1.10 -8.08 -18.19
N SER A 104 -0.23 -8.94 -17.63
CA SER A 104 1.23 -8.75 -17.67
C SER A 104 1.76 -8.35 -19.05
N VAL A 105 2.34 -7.15 -19.14
CA VAL A 105 3.04 -6.63 -20.33
C VAL A 105 4.39 -7.33 -20.60
N TRP A 106 4.74 -8.28 -19.74
CA TRP A 106 5.93 -9.13 -19.85
C TRP A 106 5.63 -10.53 -20.35
N SER A 107 4.36 -10.91 -20.43
CA SER A 107 3.94 -12.21 -20.95
C SER A 107 3.92 -12.21 -22.47
N ASN A 108 4.39 -13.30 -23.09
CA ASN A 108 4.35 -13.50 -24.55
C ASN A 108 2.92 -13.65 -25.11
N ILE A 109 1.90 -13.64 -24.23
CA ILE A 109 0.48 -13.74 -24.57
C ILE A 109 -0.05 -12.37 -25.07
N SER A 110 0.70 -11.28 -24.91
CA SER A 110 0.30 -9.93 -25.32
C SER A 110 -0.05 -9.79 -26.80
N ASN A 111 0.39 -10.70 -27.67
CA ASN A 111 0.01 -10.71 -29.08
C ASN A 111 -1.40 -11.29 -29.35
N LYS A 112 -2.15 -11.71 -28.32
CA LYS A 112 -3.54 -12.20 -28.41
C LYS A 112 -4.55 -11.33 -27.66
N SER A 113 -4.20 -10.09 -27.29
CA SER A 113 -5.20 -9.14 -26.79
C SER A 113 -6.12 -8.74 -27.95
N ASN A 114 -7.21 -9.48 -28.15
CA ASN A 114 -8.32 -9.02 -28.97
C ASN A 114 -8.68 -7.59 -28.52
N GLU A 115 -8.69 -6.63 -29.45
CA GLU A 115 -9.05 -5.21 -29.22
C GLU A 115 -10.36 -5.05 -28.44
N PHE A 116 -11.23 -6.07 -28.46
CA PHE A 116 -12.53 -6.10 -27.80
C PHE A 116 -12.50 -6.12 -26.26
N ASN A 117 -11.40 -6.50 -25.60
CA ASN A 117 -11.42 -6.76 -24.15
C ASN A 117 -10.93 -5.61 -23.26
N ASN A 118 -10.48 -4.49 -23.83
CA ASN A 118 -10.03 -3.29 -23.09
C ASN A 118 -9.01 -3.58 -21.95
N TYR A 119 -8.14 -4.58 -22.12
CA TYR A 119 -7.07 -4.84 -21.15
C TYR A 119 -6.07 -3.69 -21.10
N ASN A 120 -5.41 -3.53 -19.94
CA ASN A 120 -4.37 -2.54 -19.71
C ASN A 120 -4.84 -1.12 -20.06
N LYS A 121 -6.12 -0.81 -19.82
CA LYS A 121 -6.70 0.52 -19.98
C LYS A 121 -7.60 0.82 -18.79
N TRP A 122 -7.60 2.07 -18.36
CA TRP A 122 -8.56 2.56 -17.38
C TRP A 122 -9.90 2.81 -18.06
N ILE A 123 -10.95 2.13 -17.58
CA ILE A 123 -12.33 2.34 -18.03
C ILE A 123 -13.21 2.71 -16.83
N SER A 124 -14.37 3.33 -17.08
CA SER A 124 -15.32 3.67 -16.01
C SER A 124 -15.75 2.41 -15.25
N PHE A 125 -15.75 2.50 -13.92
CA PHE A 125 -16.36 1.47 -13.09
C PHE A 125 -17.88 1.60 -13.20
N THR A 126 -18.56 0.54 -13.61
CA THR A 126 -20.00 0.58 -13.94
C THR A 126 -20.75 -0.55 -13.27
N ASP A 127 -22.05 -0.36 -13.06
CA ASP A 127 -22.95 -1.41 -12.64
C ASP A 127 -23.35 -2.35 -13.80
N LYS A 128 -24.20 -3.33 -13.50
CA LYS A 128 -24.74 -4.30 -14.48
C LYS A 128 -25.53 -3.67 -15.65
N HIS A 129 -25.89 -2.38 -15.54
CA HIS A 129 -26.59 -1.62 -16.57
C HIS A 129 -25.67 -0.61 -17.28
N ASN A 130 -24.35 -0.77 -17.14
CA ASN A 130 -23.33 0.14 -17.67
C ASN A 130 -23.45 1.58 -17.13
N ARG A 131 -24.06 1.79 -15.97
CA ARG A 131 -24.14 3.11 -15.34
C ARG A 131 -22.87 3.35 -14.52
N PRO A 132 -22.16 4.48 -14.71
CA PRO A 132 -20.97 4.79 -13.94
C PRO A 132 -21.25 4.86 -12.44
N ILE A 133 -20.44 4.16 -11.67
CA ILE A 133 -20.41 4.23 -10.21
C ILE A 133 -19.33 5.23 -9.81
N ILE A 134 -19.68 6.17 -8.94
CA ILE A 134 -18.75 7.15 -8.38
C ILE A 134 -18.61 6.89 -6.89
N ILE A 135 -17.38 6.59 -6.45
CA ILE A 135 -17.07 6.42 -5.04
C ILE A 135 -16.79 7.80 -4.42
N GLY A 136 -17.64 8.16 -3.46
CA GLY A 136 -17.62 9.42 -2.72
C GLY A 136 -18.78 10.36 -3.05
N LYS A 137 -19.00 11.36 -2.19
CA LYS A 137 -20.08 12.35 -2.31
C LYS A 137 -19.55 13.63 -2.95
N SER A 138 -20.43 14.47 -3.50
CA SER A 138 -20.05 15.68 -4.23
C SER A 138 -19.28 16.70 -3.38
N ASP A 139 -19.50 16.71 -2.08
CA ASP A 139 -18.94 17.66 -1.10
C ASP A 139 -17.72 17.11 -0.34
N THR A 140 -17.44 15.81 -0.42
CA THR A 140 -16.30 15.21 0.29
C THR A 140 -14.97 15.44 -0.45
N ASP A 141 -13.87 15.39 0.29
CA ASP A 141 -12.51 15.57 -0.26
C ASP A 141 -11.73 14.27 -0.10
N TYR A 142 -11.32 13.66 -1.23
CA TYR A 142 -10.54 12.42 -1.25
C TYR A 142 -9.06 12.71 -1.55
N TYR A 143 -8.60 13.95 -1.37
CA TYR A 143 -7.17 14.24 -1.47
C TYR A 143 -6.38 13.50 -0.37
N GLY A 144 -5.54 12.55 -0.78
CA GLY A 144 -4.78 11.71 0.12
C GLY A 144 -5.61 10.59 0.78
N VAL A 145 -6.66 10.14 0.10
CA VAL A 145 -7.52 9.01 0.51
C VAL A 145 -6.71 7.71 0.61
N ARG A 146 -7.09 6.86 1.57
CA ARG A 146 -6.58 5.49 1.69
C ARG A 146 -7.74 4.52 1.76
N ALA A 147 -7.50 3.31 1.29
CA ALA A 147 -8.47 2.25 1.42
C ALA A 147 -7.82 0.88 1.50
N VAL A 148 -8.53 -0.04 2.15
CA VAL A 148 -8.18 -1.46 2.25
C VAL A 148 -9.41 -2.29 1.97
N ILE A 149 -9.21 -3.50 1.43
CA ILE A 149 -10.29 -4.46 1.16
C ILE A 149 -10.29 -5.49 2.28
N GLY A 150 -11.47 -5.75 2.81
CA GLY A 150 -11.73 -6.81 3.78
C GLY A 150 -13.17 -7.30 3.69
N GLY A 151 -13.75 -7.65 4.83
CA GLY A 151 -15.05 -8.30 4.89
C GLY A 151 -14.97 -9.80 4.61
N SER A 152 -16.00 -10.54 5.02
CA SER A 152 -16.01 -12.01 5.07
C SER A 152 -15.78 -12.65 3.70
N LYS A 153 -16.16 -11.91 2.66
CA LYS A 153 -16.04 -12.28 1.24
C LYS A 153 -15.08 -11.38 0.45
N ASN A 154 -14.17 -10.65 1.11
CA ASN A 154 -13.30 -9.64 0.46
C ASN A 154 -14.08 -8.62 -0.39
N HIS A 155 -15.25 -8.22 0.11
CA HIS A 155 -16.22 -7.41 -0.63
C HIS A 155 -16.41 -6.02 -0.02
N LEU A 156 -15.82 -5.75 1.15
CA LEU A 156 -15.94 -4.45 1.81
C LEU A 156 -14.68 -3.64 1.54
N LEU A 157 -14.89 -2.45 0.98
CA LEU A 157 -13.87 -1.44 0.81
C LEU A 157 -13.99 -0.43 1.95
N PHE A 158 -13.04 -0.48 2.88
CA PHE A 158 -12.90 0.49 3.95
C PHE A 158 -12.13 1.69 3.43
N ILE A 159 -12.73 2.88 3.49
CA ILE A 159 -12.20 4.11 2.90
C ILE A 159 -12.05 5.16 3.97
N THR A 160 -10.84 5.68 4.14
CA THR A 160 -10.52 6.76 5.07
C THR A 160 -10.12 8.01 4.30
N TYR A 161 -10.76 9.13 4.60
CA TYR A 161 -10.61 10.36 3.83
C TYR A 161 -10.83 11.60 4.69
N TYR A 162 -10.42 12.74 4.13
CA TYR A 162 -10.51 14.03 4.79
C TYR A 162 -11.96 14.43 5.13
N TYR A 163 -12.25 15.10 6.23
CA TYR A 163 -11.36 15.56 7.30
C TYR A 163 -10.94 14.43 8.25
N ASN A 164 -11.90 13.71 8.81
CA ASN A 164 -11.74 12.64 9.80
C ASN A 164 -12.74 11.51 9.55
N ASN A 165 -12.97 11.15 8.29
CA ASN A 165 -14.04 10.24 7.91
C ASN A 165 -13.54 8.83 7.63
N ILE A 166 -14.36 7.84 7.98
CA ILE A 166 -14.25 6.46 7.51
C ILE A 166 -15.58 6.03 6.90
N SER A 167 -15.54 5.22 5.86
CA SER A 167 -16.73 4.68 5.21
C SER A 167 -16.51 3.25 4.75
N VAL A 168 -17.59 2.50 4.67
CA VAL A 168 -17.60 1.14 4.14
C VAL A 168 -18.45 1.13 2.88
N PHE A 169 -17.82 0.72 1.77
CA PHE A 169 -18.45 0.56 0.48
C PHE A 169 -18.44 -0.92 0.11
N ASP A 170 -19.61 -1.49 -0.18
CA ASP A 170 -19.74 -2.87 -0.60
C ASP A 170 -19.52 -2.97 -2.12
N LEU A 171 -18.48 -3.69 -2.51
CA LEU A 171 -18.05 -3.93 -3.89
C LEU A 171 -18.99 -4.86 -4.67
N ASN A 172 -19.83 -5.66 -3.99
CA ASN A 172 -20.82 -6.51 -4.63
C ASN A 172 -22.11 -5.74 -4.96
N THR A 173 -22.61 -4.96 -4.00
CA THR A 173 -23.85 -4.17 -4.17
C THR A 173 -23.59 -2.80 -4.80
N LEU A 174 -22.34 -2.34 -4.80
CA LEU A 174 -21.89 -1.04 -5.30
C LEU A 174 -22.50 0.13 -4.52
N GLN A 175 -22.65 -0.04 -3.21
CA GLN A 175 -23.31 0.93 -2.32
C GLN A 175 -22.49 1.18 -1.04
N PHE A 176 -22.64 2.38 -0.47
CA PHE A 176 -22.15 2.66 0.86
C PHE A 176 -23.07 2.02 1.90
N ILE A 177 -22.50 1.27 2.84
CA ILE A 177 -23.25 0.62 3.93
C ILE A 177 -23.08 1.34 5.27
N LYS A 178 -21.93 2.01 5.47
CA LYS A 178 -21.63 2.73 6.71
C LYS A 178 -20.77 3.95 6.47
N HIS A 179 -21.03 5.00 7.24
CA HIS A 179 -20.19 6.17 7.40
C HIS A 179 -19.97 6.42 8.90
N ASP A 180 -18.77 6.86 9.26
CA ASP A 180 -18.44 7.22 10.64
C ASP A 180 -17.31 8.26 10.70
N SER A 181 -17.07 8.82 11.89
CA SER A 181 -16.01 9.80 12.13
C SER A 181 -14.95 9.22 13.07
N LEU A 182 -13.70 9.31 12.63
CA LEU A 182 -12.53 8.91 13.39
C LEU A 182 -12.26 9.90 14.54
N PRO A 183 -11.91 9.41 15.74
CA PRO A 183 -11.52 10.26 16.87
C PRO A 183 -10.08 10.77 16.67
N THR A 184 -9.93 11.89 15.98
CA THR A 184 -8.61 12.43 15.57
C THR A 184 -8.09 13.58 16.46
N ASN A 185 -8.79 13.91 17.56
CA ASN A 185 -8.42 15.02 18.46
C ASN A 185 -8.14 16.35 17.74
N GLY A 186 -8.92 16.66 16.70
CA GLY A 186 -8.81 17.90 15.92
C GLY A 186 -7.81 17.86 14.75
N TYR A 187 -7.04 16.77 14.59
CA TYR A 187 -6.19 16.58 13.41
C TYR A 187 -7.02 16.09 12.22
N TYR A 188 -6.64 16.51 11.02
CA TYR A 188 -7.18 15.97 9.79
C TYR A 188 -6.39 14.73 9.35
N ILE A 189 -7.02 13.79 8.66
CA ILE A 189 -6.38 12.63 8.05
C ILE A 189 -6.28 12.79 6.54
N ARG A 190 -5.06 12.65 6.03
CA ARG A 190 -4.73 12.52 4.60
C ARG A 190 -3.32 12.02 4.46
N HIS A 191 -3.02 11.29 3.39
CA HIS A 191 -1.69 10.69 3.15
C HIS A 191 -1.18 9.92 4.39
N HIS A 192 -2.10 9.28 5.10
CA HIS A 192 -1.86 8.56 6.34
C HIS A 192 -1.46 7.10 6.05
N CYS A 193 -0.97 6.40 7.08
CA CYS A 193 -0.89 4.95 7.03
C CYS A 193 -2.24 4.35 7.39
N PHE A 194 -2.74 3.48 6.53
CA PHE A 194 -3.95 2.70 6.77
C PHE A 194 -3.73 1.27 6.30
N VAL A 195 -3.87 0.32 7.22
CA VAL A 195 -3.60 -1.10 6.96
C VAL A 195 -4.67 -1.96 7.61
N LEU A 196 -5.03 -3.06 6.95
CA LEU A 196 -5.87 -4.11 7.52
C LEU A 196 -4.95 -5.12 8.21
N LYS A 197 -5.19 -5.38 9.50
CA LYS A 197 -4.43 -6.37 10.26
C LYS A 197 -4.81 -7.76 9.77
N SER A 198 -3.84 -8.55 9.33
CA SER A 198 -4.07 -9.95 9.00
C SER A 198 -4.28 -10.73 10.30
N VAL A 199 -5.33 -11.56 10.37
CA VAL A 199 -5.42 -12.55 11.44
C VAL A 199 -4.39 -13.63 11.14
N ASN A 200 -3.31 -13.66 11.93
CA ASN A 200 -2.23 -14.66 11.99
C ASN A 200 -1.82 -15.32 10.66
N GLY A 201 -0.63 -14.92 10.18
CA GLY A 201 -0.05 -15.34 8.90
C GLY A 201 -0.10 -16.83 8.60
N GLN A 202 -0.84 -17.17 7.55
CA GLN A 202 -0.53 -18.15 6.50
C GLN A 202 -1.53 -17.88 5.36
N GLY A 203 -1.05 -17.96 4.13
CA GLY A 203 -1.76 -17.42 2.96
C GLY A 203 -3.19 -17.93 2.82
N GLN A 204 -4.13 -17.01 2.60
CA GLN A 204 -5.45 -17.22 1.97
C GLN A 204 -6.08 -18.61 2.14
N GLU A 205 -6.15 -19.11 3.37
CA GLU A 205 -7.06 -20.18 3.76
C GLU A 205 -8.06 -19.56 4.72
N MET A 206 -9.33 -19.66 4.34
CA MET A 206 -10.48 -19.26 5.15
C MET A 206 -10.46 -20.09 6.42
N MET A 207 -9.91 -19.54 7.51
CA MET A 207 -10.27 -20.01 8.83
C MET A 207 -11.65 -19.45 9.15
N GLU A 208 -12.58 -20.35 9.48
CA GLU A 208 -13.86 -20.02 10.10
C GLU A 208 -13.59 -19.29 11.41
N ILE A 209 -13.54 -17.96 11.37
CA ILE A 209 -13.53 -17.14 12.57
C ILE A 209 -15.00 -16.79 12.80
N ASN A 210 -15.61 -17.39 13.82
CA ASN A 210 -16.97 -17.10 14.27
C ASN A 210 -17.22 -15.63 14.70
N ASN A 211 -16.25 -14.73 14.48
CA ASN A 211 -16.37 -13.28 14.67
C ASN A 211 -15.93 -12.57 13.38
N GLN A 212 -16.86 -11.96 12.65
CA GLN A 212 -16.62 -11.12 11.47
C GLN A 212 -16.08 -9.73 11.85
N ASN A 213 -15.09 -9.70 12.75
CA ASN A 213 -14.52 -8.47 13.29
C ASN A 213 -13.19 -8.15 12.59
N TYR A 214 -13.16 -7.04 11.88
CA TYR A 214 -12.00 -6.58 11.11
C TYR A 214 -11.23 -5.53 11.89
N GLN A 215 -9.96 -5.81 12.15
CA GLN A 215 -9.05 -4.87 12.80
C GLN A 215 -8.23 -4.13 11.75
N MET A 216 -8.31 -2.81 11.77
CA MET A 216 -7.51 -1.92 10.93
C MET A 216 -6.68 -1.01 11.83
N LEU A 217 -5.51 -0.62 11.35
CA LEU A 217 -4.64 0.32 12.03
C LEU A 217 -4.49 1.58 11.19
N LEU A 218 -4.62 2.74 11.85
CA LEU A 218 -4.44 4.04 11.24
C LEU A 218 -3.40 4.84 12.02
N PHE A 219 -2.45 5.43 11.31
CA PHE A 219 -1.43 6.31 11.88
C PHE A 219 -1.39 7.59 11.05
N CYS A 220 -1.54 8.74 11.70
CA CYS A 220 -1.44 10.06 11.07
C CYS A 220 -1.27 11.15 12.14
N PHE A 221 -0.23 11.97 12.06
CA PHE A 221 0.06 12.96 13.09
C PHE A 221 0.02 12.34 14.49
N SER A 222 -0.68 12.98 15.44
CA SER A 222 -0.95 12.48 16.79
C SER A 222 -2.18 11.54 16.87
N THR A 223 -2.61 10.98 15.75
CA THR A 223 -3.74 10.04 15.65
C THR A 223 -3.23 8.64 15.32
N ASP A 224 -3.05 7.81 16.34
CA ASP A 224 -2.77 6.38 16.21
C ASP A 224 -4.00 5.62 16.70
N LEU A 225 -4.65 4.85 15.82
CA LEU A 225 -5.92 4.18 16.08
C LEU A 225 -5.86 2.69 15.72
N LEU A 226 -6.43 1.87 16.60
CA LEU A 226 -6.97 0.57 16.28
C LEU A 226 -8.46 0.75 16.01
N ILE A 227 -8.89 0.36 14.81
CA ILE A 227 -10.26 0.46 14.35
C ILE A 227 -10.78 -0.96 14.21
N GLU A 228 -11.86 -1.28 14.91
CA GLU A 228 -12.54 -2.56 14.79
C GLU A 228 -13.86 -2.34 14.05
N TYR A 229 -14.16 -3.20 13.08
CA TYR A 229 -15.43 -3.20 12.38
C TYR A 229 -16.12 -4.55 12.52
N ASP A 230 -17.31 -4.53 13.10
CA ASP A 230 -18.21 -5.67 13.17
C ASP A 230 -19.10 -5.66 11.91
N GLU A 231 -18.89 -6.64 11.03
CA GLU A 231 -19.64 -6.75 9.76
C GLU A 231 -21.11 -7.10 9.96
N ASP A 232 -21.45 -7.94 10.95
CA ASP A 232 -22.83 -8.37 11.21
C ASP A 232 -23.68 -7.19 11.72
N ASN A 233 -23.09 -6.36 12.58
CA ASN A 233 -23.76 -5.20 13.19
C ASN A 233 -23.52 -3.88 12.44
N ASN A 234 -22.65 -3.87 11.42
CA ASN A 234 -22.20 -2.67 10.70
C ASN A 234 -21.72 -1.55 11.64
N PHE A 235 -20.93 -1.92 12.64
CA PHE A 235 -20.55 -1.05 13.75
C PHE A 235 -19.03 -0.88 13.83
N PHE A 236 -18.60 0.36 14.09
CA PHE A 236 -17.19 0.68 14.33
C PHE A 236 -16.92 0.87 15.82
N GLN A 237 -15.82 0.29 16.29
CA GLN A 237 -15.22 0.60 17.58
C GLN A 237 -13.82 1.17 17.37
N PHE A 238 -13.50 2.23 18.12
CA PHE A 238 -12.22 2.94 18.00
C PHE A 238 -11.46 2.85 19.31
N GLN A 239 -10.20 2.44 19.24
CA GLN A 239 -9.27 2.46 20.37
C GLN A 239 -8.06 3.30 20.01
N GLN A 240 -7.74 4.28 20.87
CA GLN A 240 -6.52 5.07 20.73
C GLN A 240 -5.30 4.24 21.15
N LEU A 241 -4.27 4.26 20.32
CA LEU A 241 -2.99 3.62 20.56
C LEU A 241 -1.97 4.62 21.14
N HIS A 242 -0.86 4.09 21.63
CA HIS A 242 0.21 4.92 22.16
C HIS A 242 0.96 5.64 21.04
N VAL A 243 0.83 6.97 21.01
CA VAL A 243 1.48 7.83 20.02
C VAL A 243 2.96 8.03 20.36
N SER A 244 3.83 7.69 19.41
CA SER A 244 5.27 7.99 19.55
C SER A 244 5.56 9.45 19.22
N LYS A 245 6.13 10.19 20.17
CA LYS A 245 6.55 11.59 19.99
C LYS A 245 7.48 11.82 18.80
N ASN A 246 8.23 10.80 18.39
CA ASN A 246 9.19 10.90 17.29
C ASN A 246 8.52 10.94 15.91
N ILE A 247 7.39 10.24 15.73
CA ILE A 247 6.67 10.17 14.45
C ILE A 247 5.40 11.03 14.45
N ALA A 248 4.88 11.38 15.62
CA ALA A 248 3.70 12.22 15.79
C ALA A 248 3.66 13.51 14.96
N PRO A 249 4.77 14.25 14.73
CA PRO A 249 4.68 15.44 13.87
C PRO A 249 4.62 15.11 12.37
N LEU A 250 5.01 13.89 11.97
CA LEU A 250 5.19 13.51 10.57
C LEU A 250 3.89 13.01 9.92
N TYR A 251 3.75 13.32 8.65
CA TYR A 251 2.74 12.75 7.73
C TYR A 251 3.36 12.62 6.33
N ARG A 252 2.63 12.09 5.34
CA ARG A 252 3.12 11.87 3.96
C ARG A 252 4.36 10.96 3.87
N TYR A 253 4.54 10.07 4.83
CA TYR A 253 5.56 9.03 4.78
C TYR A 253 5.10 7.88 3.88
N ALA A 254 6.07 7.14 3.32
CA ALA A 254 5.80 5.82 2.78
C ALA A 254 5.67 4.81 3.92
N TYR A 255 4.85 3.78 3.74
CA TYR A 255 4.69 2.72 4.74
C TYR A 255 4.51 1.35 4.08
N VAL A 256 4.90 0.30 4.80
CA VAL A 256 4.65 -1.09 4.40
C VAL A 256 4.30 -1.91 5.63
N TYR A 257 3.27 -2.73 5.51
CA TYR A 257 2.85 -3.68 6.55
C TYR A 257 3.43 -5.05 6.22
N ILE A 258 4.15 -5.66 7.17
CA ILE A 258 4.83 -6.95 7.01
C ILE A 258 4.65 -7.72 8.30
N ASN A 259 3.96 -8.87 8.24
CA ASN A 259 3.67 -9.73 9.39
C ASN A 259 3.01 -8.94 10.55
N ASP A 260 3.70 -8.75 11.67
CA ASP A 260 3.23 -8.02 12.85
C ASP A 260 3.89 -6.65 13.02
N ILE A 261 4.50 -6.12 11.96
CA ILE A 261 5.17 -4.82 11.99
C ILE A 261 4.73 -3.92 10.84
N ILE A 262 4.75 -2.62 11.11
CA ILE A 262 4.60 -1.59 10.08
C ILE A 262 5.88 -0.78 10.06
N LEU A 263 6.47 -0.65 8.89
CA LEU A 263 7.64 0.19 8.65
C LEU A 263 7.21 1.48 7.97
N PHE A 264 7.80 2.59 8.41
CA PHE A 264 7.53 3.94 7.92
C PHE A 264 8.84 4.54 7.44
N PHE A 265 8.81 5.19 6.27
CA PHE A 265 9.99 5.75 5.62
C PHE A 265 9.74 7.22 5.27
N GLY A 266 10.60 8.09 5.82
CA GLY A 266 10.59 9.52 5.53
C GLY A 266 9.38 10.26 6.08
N GLY A 267 8.74 11.06 5.24
CA GLY A 267 7.64 11.97 5.59
C GLY A 267 8.12 13.39 5.88
N CYS A 268 7.17 14.27 6.20
CA CYS A 268 7.46 15.68 6.48
C CYS A 268 6.60 16.23 7.61
N ASN A 269 7.00 17.38 8.15
CA ASN A 269 6.19 18.17 9.07
C ASN A 269 6.39 19.67 8.82
N TRP A 270 5.38 20.46 9.18
CA TRP A 270 5.50 21.92 9.21
C TRP A 270 5.94 22.36 10.61
N ASN A 271 6.99 23.18 10.71
CA ASN A 271 7.48 23.68 12.01
C ASN A 271 6.91 25.06 12.39
N GLY A 272 6.07 25.66 11.54
CA GLY A 272 5.58 27.04 11.68
C GLY A 272 6.08 27.98 10.59
N ASN A 273 7.28 27.73 10.07
CA ASN A 273 7.98 28.58 9.10
C ASN A 273 8.27 27.88 7.77
N GLU A 274 8.69 26.62 7.83
CA GLU A 274 9.10 25.84 6.67
C GLU A 274 8.73 24.35 6.80
N TRP A 275 8.75 23.66 5.67
CA TRP A 275 8.61 22.20 5.61
C TRP A 275 9.92 21.54 5.99
N ILE A 276 9.88 20.66 7.00
CA ILE A 276 10.99 19.80 7.38
C ILE A 276 10.75 18.42 6.80
N PHE A 277 11.76 17.87 6.13
CA PHE A 277 11.71 16.58 5.47
C PHE A 277 12.52 15.57 6.26
N SER A 278 11.93 14.40 6.50
CA SER A 278 12.55 13.33 7.25
C SER A 278 13.17 12.30 6.32
N LYS A 279 14.33 11.78 6.74
CA LYS A 279 14.92 10.54 6.22
C LYS A 279 14.78 9.37 7.20
N ALA A 280 14.09 9.57 8.32
CA ALA A 280 13.99 8.60 9.39
C ALA A 280 13.22 7.34 8.93
N VAL A 281 13.58 6.22 9.55
CA VAL A 281 12.83 4.97 9.40
C VAL A 281 12.28 4.59 10.77
N HIS A 282 10.98 4.42 10.86
CA HIS A 282 10.29 4.02 12.08
C HIS A 282 9.66 2.64 11.90
N LYS A 283 9.48 1.95 13.02
CA LYS A 283 8.77 0.68 13.10
C LYS A 283 7.73 0.76 14.20
N TYR A 284 6.53 0.32 13.90
CA TYR A 284 5.53 -0.03 14.89
C TYR A 284 5.42 -1.55 14.96
N SER A 285 5.56 -2.13 16.14
CA SER A 285 5.31 -3.55 16.39
C SER A 285 3.90 -3.70 16.97
N ILE A 286 3.03 -4.36 16.21
CA ILE A 286 1.61 -4.53 16.55
C ILE A 286 1.48 -5.40 17.81
N GLN A 287 2.12 -6.56 17.82
CA GLN A 287 2.08 -7.49 18.96
C GLN A 287 2.60 -6.86 20.26
N LYS A 288 3.65 -6.03 20.17
CA LYS A 288 4.28 -5.40 21.33
C LYS A 288 3.67 -4.04 21.69
N ASN A 289 2.79 -3.51 20.84
CA ASN A 289 2.28 -2.13 20.91
C ASN A 289 3.41 -1.12 21.19
N LYS A 290 4.49 -1.21 20.40
CA LYS A 290 5.72 -0.45 20.65
C LYS A 290 6.29 0.14 19.37
N TRP A 291 6.70 1.40 19.51
CA TRP A 291 7.45 2.13 18.49
C TRP A 291 8.96 1.94 18.65
N MET A 292 9.66 1.98 17.52
CA MET A 292 11.11 1.97 17.43
C MET A 292 11.54 2.89 16.28
N THR A 293 12.61 3.65 16.49
CA THR A 293 13.27 4.41 15.41
C THR A 293 14.61 3.75 15.11
N PHE A 294 14.90 3.50 13.84
CA PHE A 294 16.18 2.93 13.44
C PHE A 294 17.27 4.01 13.38
N LYS A 295 18.51 3.62 13.68
CA LYS A 295 19.70 4.45 13.41
C LYS A 295 19.96 4.55 11.90
N ASN A 296 19.67 3.48 11.17
CA ASN A 296 19.74 3.46 9.71
C ASN A 296 18.58 4.24 9.13
N THR A 297 18.90 5.10 8.16
CA THR A 297 17.97 6.06 7.55
C THR A 297 17.95 5.91 6.04
N LEU A 298 16.96 6.55 5.39
CA LEU A 298 16.97 6.74 3.95
C LEU A 298 18.24 7.51 3.51
N PRO A 299 18.75 7.27 2.29
CA PRO A 299 19.90 8.01 1.77
C PRO A 299 19.67 9.53 1.69
N SER A 300 18.43 9.94 1.44
CA SER A 300 17.97 11.33 1.38
C SER A 300 16.60 11.48 2.06
N PRO A 301 16.22 12.69 2.51
CA PRO A 301 14.85 12.97 2.93
C PRO A 301 13.87 12.73 1.78
N LEU A 302 12.69 12.19 2.10
CA LEU A 302 11.69 11.83 1.09
C LEU A 302 10.29 11.87 1.67
N LYS A 303 9.37 12.57 1.01
CA LYS A 303 7.93 12.52 1.30
C LYS A 303 7.16 12.12 0.05
N ASP A 304 5.89 11.74 0.22
CA ASP A 304 4.97 11.42 -0.89
C ASP A 304 5.47 10.27 -1.80
N CYS A 305 6.45 9.50 -1.34
CA CYS A 305 6.89 8.27 -1.98
C CYS A 305 5.98 7.10 -1.58
N VAL A 306 6.14 5.98 -2.28
CA VAL A 306 5.45 4.73 -1.98
C VAL A 306 6.45 3.67 -1.55
N ALA A 307 6.12 2.93 -0.49
CA ALA A 307 6.82 1.72 -0.10
C ALA A 307 5.94 0.52 -0.45
N ILE A 308 6.51 -0.49 -1.07
CA ILE A 308 5.79 -1.71 -1.42
C ILE A 308 6.66 -2.94 -1.24
N LEU A 309 6.06 -4.01 -0.72
CA LEU A 309 6.69 -5.32 -0.58
C LEU A 309 6.61 -6.07 -1.91
N SER A 310 7.71 -6.64 -2.37
CA SER A 310 7.69 -7.59 -3.49
C SER A 310 6.93 -8.86 -3.09
N GLU A 311 6.24 -9.54 -4.01
CA GLU A 311 5.46 -10.76 -3.66
C GLU A 311 6.32 -11.93 -3.15
N ASP A 312 7.65 -11.89 -3.30
CA ASP A 312 8.56 -12.85 -2.67
C ASP A 312 8.87 -12.52 -1.19
N ASP A 313 8.23 -11.48 -0.65
CA ASP A 313 8.36 -10.94 0.72
C ASP A 313 9.79 -10.65 1.18
N ASN A 314 10.71 -10.49 0.22
CA ASN A 314 12.14 -10.39 0.51
C ASN A 314 12.64 -8.94 0.45
N HIS A 315 12.01 -8.10 -0.38
CA HIS A 315 12.46 -6.73 -0.62
C HIS A 315 11.33 -5.71 -0.46
N ILE A 316 11.65 -4.63 0.22
CA ILE A 316 10.84 -3.42 0.27
C ILE A 316 11.39 -2.49 -0.80
N HIS A 317 10.53 -2.10 -1.73
CA HIS A 317 10.82 -1.12 -2.77
C HIS A 317 10.29 0.25 -2.32
N ILE A 318 11.10 1.29 -2.48
CA ILE A 318 10.74 2.68 -2.24
C ILE A 318 10.85 3.43 -3.56
N ILE A 319 9.75 4.02 -4.01
CA ILE A 319 9.58 4.54 -5.36
C ILE A 319 9.04 5.98 -5.32
N GLY A 320 9.64 6.85 -6.13
CA GLY A 320 9.21 8.24 -6.32
C GLY A 320 9.40 9.12 -5.08
N GLY A 321 8.55 10.15 -4.97
CA GLY A 321 8.47 11.11 -3.89
C GLY A 321 9.01 12.50 -4.24
N LYS A 322 9.08 13.36 -3.23
CA LYS A 322 9.74 14.66 -3.27
C LYS A 322 10.89 14.74 -2.29
N ASP A 323 11.98 15.34 -2.73
CA ASP A 323 13.16 15.63 -1.90
C ASP A 323 12.94 16.87 -1.02
N ASP A 324 13.99 17.25 -0.28
CA ASP A 324 14.02 18.43 0.58
C ASP A 324 14.01 19.77 -0.16
N LYS A 325 14.05 19.74 -1.49
CA LYS A 325 13.87 20.90 -2.38
C LYS A 325 12.49 20.92 -3.03
N GLU A 326 11.56 20.08 -2.56
CA GLU A 326 10.24 19.87 -3.16
C GLU A 326 10.30 19.43 -4.63
N THR A 327 11.44 18.91 -5.08
CA THR A 327 11.60 18.41 -6.44
C THR A 327 11.08 16.99 -6.51
N THR A 328 10.22 16.71 -7.50
CA THR A 328 9.73 15.35 -7.75
C THR A 328 10.86 14.52 -8.32
N VAL A 329 11.15 13.36 -7.72
CA VAL A 329 12.33 12.55 -8.05
C VAL A 329 11.96 11.24 -8.76
N SER A 330 12.88 10.74 -9.59
CA SER A 330 12.78 9.43 -10.24
C SER A 330 13.33 8.28 -9.38
N THR A 331 13.43 8.49 -8.07
CA THR A 331 14.04 7.55 -7.14
C THR A 331 13.37 6.19 -7.19
N HIS A 332 14.17 5.14 -7.33
CA HIS A 332 13.76 3.78 -7.03
C HIS A 332 14.90 3.08 -6.30
N MET A 333 14.63 2.65 -5.08
CA MET A 333 15.57 1.88 -4.27
C MET A 333 14.88 0.67 -3.66
N LYS A 334 15.67 -0.32 -3.27
CA LYS A 334 15.16 -1.45 -2.48
C LYS A 334 16.03 -1.75 -1.28
N THR A 335 15.43 -2.36 -0.27
CA THR A 335 16.10 -2.85 0.93
C THR A 335 15.55 -4.23 1.30
N LYS A 336 16.38 -5.07 1.95
CA LYS A 336 15.95 -6.41 2.36
C LYS A 336 15.12 -6.33 3.63
N VAL A 337 13.99 -7.04 3.68
CA VAL A 337 13.09 -7.03 4.85
C VAL A 337 13.83 -7.45 6.14
N ARG A 338 14.67 -8.49 6.06
CA ARG A 338 15.49 -9.00 7.18
C ARG A 338 16.38 -7.97 7.89
N ILE A 339 16.64 -6.82 7.28
CA ILE A 339 17.42 -5.72 7.90
C ILE A 339 16.56 -5.01 8.96
N TRP A 340 15.25 -4.97 8.75
CA TRP A 340 14.29 -4.21 9.55
C TRP A 340 13.50 -5.12 10.51
N ASP A 341 13.37 -6.39 10.15
CA ASP A 341 12.79 -7.43 10.99
C ASP A 341 13.70 -8.66 11.13
N LEU A 342 14.34 -8.79 12.30
CA LEU A 342 15.18 -9.94 12.63
C LEU A 342 14.39 -11.23 12.83
N SER A 343 13.06 -11.16 13.04
CA SER A 343 12.22 -12.35 13.22
C SER A 343 12.28 -13.26 12.00
N GLN A 344 12.36 -12.69 10.79
CA GLN A 344 12.53 -13.45 9.55
C GLN A 344 13.85 -14.24 9.53
N LEU A 345 14.93 -13.68 10.09
CA LEU A 345 16.21 -14.38 10.16
C LEU A 345 16.11 -15.61 11.08
N VAL A 346 15.44 -15.46 12.22
CA VAL A 346 15.21 -16.56 13.17
C VAL A 346 14.37 -17.66 12.51
N MET A 347 13.30 -17.30 11.79
CA MET A 347 12.46 -18.25 11.08
C MET A 347 13.23 -19.03 10.01
N ILE A 348 14.09 -18.35 9.22
CA ILE A 348 14.94 -19.00 8.22
C ILE A 348 15.94 -19.96 8.88
N CYS A 349 16.59 -19.54 9.97
CA CYS A 349 17.52 -20.39 10.72
C CYS A 349 16.83 -21.64 11.29
N LEU A 350 15.61 -21.49 11.83
CA LEU A 350 14.81 -22.61 12.34
C LEU A 350 14.42 -23.58 11.22
N LEU A 351 13.98 -23.08 10.06
CA LEU A 351 13.67 -23.90 8.89
C LEU A 351 14.89 -24.70 8.42
N LEU A 352 16.05 -24.06 8.31
CA LEU A 352 17.31 -24.74 7.93
C LEU A 352 17.71 -25.79 8.97
N PHE A 353 17.51 -25.53 10.25
CA PHE A 353 17.76 -26.50 11.32
C PHE A 353 16.83 -27.72 11.21
N ILE A 354 15.53 -27.51 10.98
CA ILE A 354 14.56 -28.60 10.80
C ILE A 354 14.87 -29.41 9.54
N LEU A 355 15.18 -28.77 8.42
CA LEU A 355 15.56 -29.46 7.18
C LEU A 355 16.82 -30.29 7.36
N LYS A 356 17.83 -29.74 8.04
CA LYS A 356 19.05 -30.48 8.39
C LYS A 356 18.72 -31.70 9.27
N HIS A 357 17.86 -31.57 10.27
CA HIS A 357 17.45 -32.68 11.14
C HIS A 357 16.70 -33.77 10.38
N LYS A 358 15.71 -33.40 9.55
CA LYS A 358 15.00 -34.36 8.69
C LYS A 358 15.94 -35.07 7.71
N TRP A 359 16.95 -34.38 7.20
CA TRP A 359 17.93 -34.99 6.32
C TRP A 359 18.79 -36.04 7.05
N TYR A 360 19.16 -35.80 8.31
CA TYR A 360 19.82 -36.82 9.13
C TYR A 360 18.91 -38.02 9.43
N GLU A 361 17.64 -37.80 9.77
CA GLU A 361 16.66 -38.90 9.98
C GLU A 361 16.47 -39.76 8.72
N ILE A 362 16.48 -39.15 7.52
CA ILE A 362 16.41 -39.90 6.26
C ILE A 362 17.69 -40.72 6.03
N ILE A 363 18.87 -40.21 6.40
CA ILE A 363 20.13 -40.94 6.26
C ILE A 363 20.21 -42.11 7.25
N ASP A 364 19.77 -41.91 8.49
CA ASP A 364 19.84 -42.95 9.53
C ASP A 364 18.80 -44.06 9.33
N ASN A 365 17.64 -43.77 8.72
CA ASN A 365 16.64 -44.80 8.37
C ASN A 365 16.97 -45.61 7.10
N ASN A 366 18.02 -45.24 6.36
CA ASN A 366 18.48 -45.93 5.15
C ASN A 366 19.77 -46.75 5.38
N LYS A 367 20.19 -46.92 6.64
CA LYS A 367 21.21 -47.89 7.09
C LYS A 367 20.53 -49.01 7.86
#